data_AF-A0A3C1L237-F1
#
_entry.id   AF-A0A3C1L237-F1
#
_cell.length_a   1.000
_cell.length_b   1.000
_cell.length_c   1.000
_cell.angle_alpha   90.00
_cell.angle_beta   90.00
_cell.angle_gamma   90.00
#
_symmetry.space_group_name_H-M   'P 1'
#
loop_
_entity.id
_entity.type
_entity.pdbx_description
1 polymer ?
#
loop_
_entity_poly.entity_id
_entity_poly.type
_entity_poly.pdbx_seq_one_letter_code
_entity_poly.pdbx_strand_id
1 'polypeptide(L)'
;PAGHGTVVDEFTENVDIMPTLCEAIGVPVPVQCDGVPLTPFLGGDRPVRWRTAAHYEWDWRDTFIPAGVVGEPWDRGLERYNLAVVRTDSHAYVQFGTGDWLCYDLAADPTWQTLVTEPAVVLPLAQQMLLWRQHHLDRQLTGMLLRGGGIGRLPDPSPV
;
A
#
# COMPACT_ATOMS: atom_id res chain seq x y z
N PRO A 1 2.84 -21.26 -17.50
CA PRO A 1 2.00 -20.03 -17.61
C PRO A 1 2.08 -19.47 -19.04
N ALA A 2 0.98 -18.92 -19.57
CA ALA A 2 0.94 -18.41 -20.93
C ALA A 2 1.73 -17.10 -21.12
N GLY A 3 1.90 -16.31 -20.05
CA GLY A 3 2.79 -15.13 -20.01
C GLY A 3 4.28 -15.48 -19.85
N HIS A 4 4.73 -16.67 -20.25
CA HIS A 4 6.15 -17.01 -20.17
C HIS A 4 6.98 -16.12 -21.12
N GLY A 5 8.05 -15.53 -20.59
CA GLY A 5 8.97 -14.68 -21.37
C GLY A 5 8.45 -13.26 -21.63
N THR A 6 7.29 -12.89 -21.08
CA THR A 6 6.79 -11.52 -21.14
C THR A 6 7.38 -10.66 -20.02
N VAL A 7 7.44 -9.35 -20.26
CA VAL A 7 7.79 -8.35 -19.26
C VAL A 7 6.51 -7.69 -18.75
N VAL A 8 6.43 -7.46 -17.44
CA VAL A 8 5.36 -6.70 -16.79
C VAL A 8 5.98 -5.38 -16.33
N ASP A 9 5.50 -4.28 -16.88
CA ASP A 9 5.96 -2.92 -16.55
C ASP A 9 5.05 -2.26 -15.49
N GLU A 10 3.84 -2.80 -15.30
CA GLU A 10 2.88 -2.34 -14.30
C GLU A 10 3.40 -2.51 -12.86
N PHE A 11 3.03 -1.59 -11.98
CA PHE A 11 3.42 -1.64 -10.56
C PHE A 11 2.90 -2.89 -9.86
N THR A 12 3.82 -3.69 -9.32
CA THR A 12 3.52 -4.78 -8.36
C THR A 12 4.10 -4.44 -6.99
N GLU A 13 3.49 -4.95 -5.93
CA GLU A 13 3.93 -4.73 -4.55
C GLU A 13 4.16 -6.08 -3.85
N ASN A 14 4.96 -6.10 -2.78
CA ASN A 14 5.25 -7.33 -2.03
C ASN A 14 3.96 -8.03 -1.52
N VAL A 15 2.96 -7.22 -1.16
CA VAL A 15 1.65 -7.68 -0.66
C VAL A 15 0.86 -8.51 -1.67
N ASP A 16 1.23 -8.50 -2.96
CA ASP A 16 0.57 -9.29 -4.01
C ASP A 16 1.00 -10.76 -4.02
N ILE A 17 2.11 -11.10 -3.35
CA ILE A 17 2.66 -12.47 -3.38
C ILE A 17 1.69 -13.46 -2.73
N MET A 18 1.25 -13.17 -1.50
CA MET A 18 0.33 -14.04 -0.76
C MET A 18 -0.98 -14.33 -1.51
N PRO A 19 -1.75 -13.32 -1.98
CA PRO A 19 -2.98 -13.59 -2.73
C PRO A 19 -2.73 -14.34 -4.05
N THR A 20 -1.59 -14.11 -4.70
CA THR A 20 -1.19 -14.88 -5.89
C THR A 20 -0.96 -16.35 -5.58
N LEU A 21 -0.26 -16.65 -4.48
CA LEU A 21 -0.01 -18.03 -4.04
C LEU A 21 -1.32 -18.73 -3.67
N CYS A 22 -2.20 -18.06 -2.92
CA CYS A 22 -3.51 -18.59 -2.56
C CYS A 22 -4.31 -18.99 -3.80
N GLU A 23 -4.39 -18.11 -4.81
CA GLU A 23 -5.10 -18.41 -6.05
C GLU A 23 -4.44 -19.56 -6.82
N ALA A 24 -3.10 -19.56 -6.92
CA ALA A 24 -2.35 -20.58 -7.65
C ALA A 24 -2.52 -22.00 -7.06
N ILE A 25 -2.70 -22.12 -5.74
CA ILE A 25 -2.93 -23.42 -5.07
C ILE A 25 -4.42 -23.71 -4.82
N GLY A 26 -5.32 -22.84 -5.27
CA GLY A 26 -6.77 -23.04 -5.19
C GLY A 26 -7.35 -22.90 -3.77
N VAL A 27 -6.75 -22.08 -2.91
CA VAL A 27 -7.29 -21.77 -1.57
C VAL A 27 -7.86 -20.34 -1.51
N PRO A 28 -8.81 -20.06 -0.60
CA PRO A 28 -9.34 -18.71 -0.43
C PRO A 28 -8.25 -17.70 -0.07
N VAL A 29 -8.31 -16.51 -0.69
CA VAL A 29 -7.45 -15.37 -0.32
C VAL A 29 -7.96 -14.75 1.00
N PRO A 30 -7.12 -14.66 2.05
CA PRO A 30 -7.51 -14.04 3.31
C PRO A 30 -7.95 -12.57 3.16
N VAL A 31 -8.95 -12.13 3.92
CA VAL A 31 -9.46 -10.74 3.88
C VAL A 31 -8.41 -9.70 4.29
N GLN A 32 -7.43 -10.10 5.09
CA GLN A 32 -6.31 -9.26 5.52
C GLN A 32 -5.30 -8.95 4.40
N CYS A 33 -5.35 -9.65 3.26
CA CYS A 33 -4.46 -9.35 2.15
C CYS A 33 -4.84 -8.01 1.50
N ASP A 34 -3.90 -7.07 1.52
CA ASP A 34 -4.02 -5.78 0.84
C ASP A 34 -3.69 -5.86 -0.65
N GLY A 35 -2.77 -6.74 -1.03
CA GLY A 35 -2.46 -7.01 -2.43
C GLY A 35 -3.57 -7.76 -3.16
N VAL A 36 -3.39 -7.89 -4.46
CA VAL A 36 -4.28 -8.65 -5.33
C VAL A 36 -3.49 -9.66 -6.17
N PRO A 37 -4.11 -10.75 -6.63
CA PRO A 37 -3.40 -11.79 -7.36
C PRO A 37 -2.76 -11.30 -8.67
N LEU A 38 -1.54 -11.76 -8.94
CA LEU A 38 -0.78 -11.52 -10.18
C LEU A 38 -1.05 -12.59 -11.25
N THR A 39 -1.95 -13.53 -10.98
CA THR A 39 -2.31 -14.62 -11.91
C THR A 39 -2.75 -14.14 -13.30
N PRO A 40 -3.40 -12.97 -13.51
CA PRO A 40 -3.69 -12.49 -14.86
C PRO A 40 -2.41 -12.25 -15.66
N PHE A 41 -1.40 -11.61 -15.06
CA PHE A 41 -0.11 -11.40 -15.72
C PHE A 41 0.61 -12.71 -16.04
N LEU A 42 0.55 -13.69 -15.14
CA LEU A 42 1.09 -15.04 -15.39
C LEU A 42 0.37 -15.74 -16.56
N GLY A 43 -0.90 -15.41 -16.77
CA GLY A 43 -1.71 -15.84 -17.92
C GLY A 43 -1.43 -15.08 -19.22
N GLY A 44 -0.61 -14.02 -19.19
CA GLY A 44 -0.42 -13.12 -20.34
C GLY A 44 -1.56 -12.11 -20.53
N ASP A 45 -2.49 -12.04 -19.59
CA ASP A 45 -3.60 -11.09 -19.58
C ASP A 45 -3.27 -9.85 -18.74
N ARG A 46 -4.07 -8.79 -18.92
CA ARG A 46 -4.02 -7.59 -18.08
C ARG A 46 -5.31 -7.45 -17.26
N PRO A 47 -5.22 -7.20 -15.95
CA PRO A 47 -6.41 -7.01 -15.12
C PRO A 47 -7.17 -5.73 -15.53
N VAL A 48 -8.51 -5.80 -15.52
CA VAL A 48 -9.40 -4.70 -15.93
C VAL A 48 -9.18 -3.43 -15.11
N ARG A 49 -8.80 -3.59 -13.84
CA ARG A 49 -8.38 -2.50 -12.96
C ARG A 49 -7.06 -2.90 -12.31
N TRP A 50 -6.07 -2.03 -12.44
CA TRP A 50 -4.78 -2.16 -11.77
C TRP A 50 -4.39 -0.84 -11.14
N ARG A 51 -3.46 -0.90 -10.19
CA ARG A 51 -2.93 0.31 -9.56
C ARG A 51 -2.06 1.09 -10.55
N THR A 52 -2.09 2.41 -10.41
CA THR A 52 -1.28 3.35 -11.21
C THR A 52 -0.07 3.89 -10.44
N ALA A 53 0.12 3.42 -9.21
CA ALA A 53 1.22 3.79 -8.34
C ALA A 53 1.59 2.60 -7.45
N ALA A 54 2.85 2.53 -7.07
CA ALA A 54 3.34 1.67 -5.99
C ALA A 54 3.38 2.42 -4.67
N HIS A 55 3.12 1.70 -3.58
CA HIS A 55 3.10 2.21 -2.23
C HIS A 55 4.08 1.42 -1.36
N TYR A 56 4.72 2.12 -0.45
CA TYR A 56 5.42 1.48 0.66
C TYR A 56 5.45 2.41 1.87
N GLU A 57 5.60 1.80 3.04
CA GLU A 57 5.80 2.50 4.31
C GLU A 57 7.13 2.06 4.90
N TRP A 58 7.77 2.95 5.65
CA TRP A 58 8.95 2.62 6.44
C TRP A 58 8.85 3.26 7.81
N ASP A 59 9.19 2.48 8.83
CA ASP A 59 9.18 2.88 10.22
C ASP A 59 10.55 2.58 10.80
N TRP A 60 11.19 3.58 11.41
CA TRP A 60 12.54 3.46 11.94
C TRP A 60 12.59 3.75 13.44
N ARG A 61 11.46 3.53 14.14
CA ARG A 61 11.42 3.62 15.61
C ARG A 61 12.41 2.66 16.29
N ASP A 62 12.71 1.53 15.63
CA ASP A 62 13.71 0.56 16.08
C ASP A 62 15.09 1.17 16.35
N THR A 63 15.44 2.25 15.66
CA THR A 63 16.69 2.99 15.87
C THR A 63 16.70 3.79 17.19
N PHE A 64 15.53 4.28 17.63
CA PHE A 64 15.39 5.17 18.78
C PHE A 64 14.96 4.45 20.07
N ILE A 65 14.23 3.34 19.95
CA ILE A 65 13.77 2.54 21.10
C ILE A 65 14.95 2.09 22.00
N PRO A 66 16.07 1.54 21.49
CA PRO A 66 17.19 1.12 22.32
C PRO A 66 17.89 2.26 23.06
N ALA A 67 17.83 3.49 22.52
CA ALA A 67 18.39 4.68 23.15
C ALA A 67 17.54 5.21 24.32
N GLY A 68 16.44 4.52 24.66
CA GLY A 68 15.53 4.93 25.73
C GLY A 68 14.73 6.18 25.37
N VAL A 69 14.62 6.52 24.08
CA VAL A 69 13.72 7.57 23.60
C VAL A 69 12.31 7.02 23.70
N VAL A 70 11.78 7.02 24.91
CA VAL A 70 10.37 6.79 25.21
C VAL A 70 9.87 8.12 25.69
N GLY A 71 9.10 8.82 24.87
CA GLY A 71 8.47 10.07 25.29
C GLY A 71 7.61 9.84 26.53
N GLU A 72 7.28 10.91 27.25
CA GLU A 72 6.17 10.89 28.19
C GLU A 72 4.90 10.33 27.49
N PRO A 73 3.91 9.77 28.20
CA PRO A 73 2.71 9.22 27.57
C PRO A 73 1.95 10.18 26.61
N TRP A 74 2.18 11.48 26.77
CA TRP A 74 1.64 12.57 25.94
C TRP A 74 2.55 12.96 24.77
N ASP A 75 3.85 12.68 24.88
CA ASP A 75 4.84 12.90 23.85
C ASP A 75 4.84 11.72 22.88
N ARG A 76 3.82 11.74 21.99
CA ARG A 76 3.70 10.82 20.86
C ARG A 76 4.76 11.08 19.78
N GLY A 77 6.02 11.19 20.20
CA GLY A 77 7.17 11.48 19.35
C GLY A 77 7.59 10.26 18.54
N LEU A 78 7.58 9.08 19.16
CA LEU A 78 7.94 7.84 18.48
C LEU A 78 7.03 7.54 17.29
N GLU A 79 5.73 7.76 17.42
CA GLU A 79 4.73 7.53 16.37
C GLU A 79 4.92 8.43 15.13
N ARG A 80 5.88 9.36 15.14
CA ARG A 80 6.22 10.24 14.01
C ARG A 80 7.43 9.75 13.21
N TYR A 81 8.18 8.78 13.72
CA TYR A 81 9.37 8.20 13.04
C TYR A 81 8.99 7.13 12.03
N ASN A 82 8.15 7.54 11.08
CA ASN A 82 7.75 6.75 9.93
C ASN A 82 7.53 7.66 8.72
N LEU A 83 7.45 7.02 7.57
CA LEU A 83 7.06 7.64 6.32
C LEU A 83 6.13 6.73 5.52
N ALA A 84 5.39 7.34 4.61
CA ALA A 84 4.66 6.64 3.55
C ALA A 84 4.97 7.27 2.20
N VAL A 85 5.05 6.42 1.18
CA VAL A 85 5.45 6.82 -0.17
C VAL A 85 4.40 6.39 -1.18
N VAL A 86 4.08 7.29 -2.09
CA VAL A 86 3.38 7.02 -3.34
C VAL A 86 4.36 7.25 -4.47
N ARG A 87 4.61 6.23 -5.29
CA ARG A 87 5.45 6.32 -6.49
C ARG A 87 4.61 6.05 -7.73
N THR A 88 4.51 7.04 -8.60
CA THR A 88 3.94 6.94 -9.95
C THR A 88 5.05 6.78 -10.99
N ASP A 89 4.70 6.72 -12.27
CA ASP A 89 5.69 6.70 -13.36
C ASP A 89 6.50 8.00 -13.46
N SER A 90 5.93 9.12 -13.02
CA SER A 90 6.52 10.45 -13.24
C SER A 90 6.99 11.14 -11.96
N HIS A 91 6.44 10.76 -10.80
CA HIS A 91 6.70 11.43 -9.53
C HIS A 91 6.69 10.47 -8.35
N ALA A 92 7.42 10.79 -7.30
CA ALA A 92 7.30 10.16 -6.00
C ALA A 92 7.00 11.20 -4.92
N TYR A 93 5.96 10.94 -4.11
CA TYR A 93 5.59 11.76 -2.96
C TYR A 93 5.86 10.98 -1.67
N VAL A 94 6.59 11.61 -0.74
CA VAL A 94 6.97 11.07 0.57
C VAL A 94 6.33 11.94 1.65
N GLN A 95 5.48 11.35 2.48
CA GLN A 95 4.93 11.98 3.67
C GLN A 95 5.65 11.45 4.91
N PHE A 96 6.21 12.33 5.72
CA PHE A 96 6.79 11.98 7.02
C PHE A 96 5.74 12.13 8.13
N GLY A 97 5.82 11.27 9.16
CA GLY A 97 4.98 11.35 10.35
C GLY A 97 5.20 12.62 11.18
N THR A 98 6.32 13.35 10.95
CA THR A 98 6.60 14.68 11.54
C THR A 98 5.72 15.78 10.94
N GLY A 99 5.10 15.54 9.78
CA GLY A 99 4.37 16.54 9.00
C GLY A 99 5.15 17.09 7.81
N ASP A 100 6.46 16.88 7.76
CA ASP A 100 7.29 17.20 6.60
C ASP A 100 6.94 16.31 5.40
N TRP A 101 7.32 16.76 4.21
CA TRP A 101 7.10 16.02 2.97
C TRP A 101 8.19 16.33 1.95
N LEU A 102 8.39 15.40 1.02
CA LEU A 102 9.24 15.57 -0.16
C LEU A 102 8.47 15.09 -1.39
N CYS A 103 8.65 15.76 -2.52
CA CYS A 103 8.12 15.31 -3.79
C CYS A 103 9.22 15.37 -4.84
N TYR A 104 9.38 14.30 -5.62
CA TYR A 104 10.44 14.13 -6.60
C TYR A 104 9.87 14.04 -8.01
N ASP A 105 10.55 14.65 -8.97
CA ASP A 105 10.26 14.51 -10.40
C ASP A 105 11.09 13.37 -10.98
N LEU A 106 10.47 12.19 -11.12
CA LEU A 106 11.10 10.98 -11.65
C LEU A 106 11.19 10.98 -13.17
N ALA A 107 10.36 11.79 -13.84
CA ALA A 107 10.39 11.92 -15.29
C ALA A 107 11.62 12.75 -15.72
N ALA A 108 11.94 13.81 -14.97
CA ALA A 108 13.16 14.58 -15.17
C ALA A 108 14.41 13.88 -14.61
N ASP A 109 14.29 13.21 -13.46
CA ASP A 109 15.40 12.58 -12.77
C ASP A 109 14.99 11.28 -12.05
N PRO A 110 15.29 10.11 -12.64
CA PRO A 110 14.93 8.82 -12.05
C PRO A 110 15.77 8.46 -10.83
N THR A 111 16.78 9.27 -10.45
CA THR A 111 17.65 9.02 -9.29
C THR A 111 17.16 9.63 -7.98
N TRP A 112 15.98 10.26 -7.99
CA TRP A 112 15.34 10.88 -6.82
C TRP A 112 16.17 12.02 -6.19
N GLN A 113 16.81 12.84 -7.01
CA GLN A 113 17.58 13.99 -6.53
C GLN A 113 16.89 15.33 -6.86
N THR A 114 15.98 15.34 -7.84
CA THR A 114 15.24 16.54 -8.25
C THR A 114 13.92 16.67 -7.50
N LEU A 115 13.82 17.70 -6.66
CA LEU A 115 12.61 18.03 -5.90
C LEU A 115 11.65 18.93 -6.70
N VAL A 116 10.36 18.71 -6.50
CA VAL A 116 9.28 19.57 -6.99
C VAL A 116 8.43 20.06 -5.81
N THR A 117 8.09 21.34 -5.80
CA THR A 117 7.28 21.95 -4.73
C THR A 117 6.00 22.61 -5.25
N GLU A 118 5.76 22.52 -6.56
CA GLU A 118 4.58 23.11 -7.21
C GLU A 118 3.28 22.47 -6.68
N PRO A 119 2.38 23.24 -6.04
CA PRO A 119 1.18 22.68 -5.42
C PRO A 119 0.28 21.92 -6.40
N ALA A 120 0.25 22.32 -7.67
CA ALA A 120 -0.51 21.66 -8.71
C ALA A 120 -0.04 20.21 -8.98
N VAL A 121 1.22 19.90 -8.66
CA VAL A 121 1.81 18.55 -8.77
C VAL A 121 1.69 17.80 -7.45
N VAL A 122 1.99 18.46 -6.33
CA VAL A 122 2.07 17.82 -5.00
C VAL A 122 0.69 17.43 -4.46
N LEU A 123 -0.32 18.31 -4.58
CA LEU A 123 -1.63 18.08 -3.97
C LEU A 123 -2.35 16.82 -4.50
N PRO A 124 -2.36 16.54 -5.82
CA PRO A 124 -2.93 15.29 -6.33
C PRO A 124 -2.24 14.04 -5.78
N LEU A 125 -0.91 14.04 -5.61
CA LEU A 125 -0.15 12.91 -5.08
C LEU A 125 -0.45 12.70 -3.58
N ALA A 126 -0.51 13.79 -2.80
CA ALA A 126 -0.91 13.74 -1.41
C ALA A 126 -2.36 13.22 -1.27
N GLN A 127 -3.29 13.68 -2.11
CA GLN A 127 -4.66 13.18 -2.13
C GLN A 127 -4.73 11.70 -2.54
N GLN A 128 -3.92 11.27 -3.50
CA GLN A 128 -3.80 9.85 -3.88
C GLN A 128 -3.35 8.99 -2.70
N MET A 129 -2.37 9.45 -1.92
CA MET A 129 -1.94 8.78 -0.68
C MET A 129 -3.07 8.70 0.36
N LEU A 130 -3.83 9.78 0.54
CA LEU A 130 -4.97 9.78 1.46
C LEU A 130 -6.03 8.76 1.02
N LEU A 131 -6.37 8.71 -0.28
CA LEU A 131 -7.30 7.73 -0.82
C LEU A 131 -6.77 6.30 -0.66
N TRP A 132 -5.49 6.07 -0.94
CA TRP A 132 -4.85 4.78 -0.70
C TRP A 132 -5.01 4.34 0.75
N ARG A 133 -4.70 5.21 1.73
CA ARG A 133 -4.90 4.91 3.16
C ARG A 133 -6.36 4.61 3.51
N GLN A 134 -7.33 5.33 2.92
CA GLN A 134 -8.76 5.07 3.14
C GLN A 134 -9.22 3.72 2.57
N HIS A 135 -8.59 3.23 1.52
CA HIS A 135 -8.93 1.94 0.90
C HIS A 135 -8.27 0.72 1.57
N HIS A 136 -7.20 0.94 2.34
CA HIS A 136 -6.43 -0.10 3.02
C HIS A 136 -6.60 -0.07 4.55
N LEU A 137 -7.73 0.44 5.04
CA LEU A 137 -8.12 0.25 6.43
C LEU A 137 -8.37 -1.25 6.70
N ASP A 138 -8.32 -1.65 7.97
CA ASP A 138 -8.60 -3.03 8.36
C ASP A 138 -9.99 -3.47 7.88
N ARG A 139 -10.02 -4.59 7.15
CA ARG A 139 -11.21 -5.18 6.51
C ARG A 139 -11.74 -6.43 7.21
N GLN A 140 -11.13 -6.88 8.30
CA GLN A 140 -11.47 -8.15 8.95
C GLN A 140 -12.95 -8.23 9.37
N LEU A 141 -13.53 -7.12 9.84
CA LEU A 141 -14.91 -7.08 10.36
C LEU A 141 -15.83 -6.11 9.61
N THR A 142 -15.32 -5.34 8.66
CA THR A 142 -16.08 -4.25 8.01
C THR A 142 -16.89 -4.72 6.80
N GLY A 143 -16.65 -5.95 6.32
CA GLY A 143 -17.38 -6.57 5.22
C GLY A 143 -18.72 -7.22 5.60
N MET A 144 -19.10 -7.20 6.88
CA MET A 144 -20.29 -7.87 7.41
C MET A 144 -21.29 -6.87 8.00
N LEU A 145 -22.56 -7.03 7.65
CA LEU A 145 -23.68 -6.35 8.29
C LEU A 145 -24.40 -7.29 9.27
N LEU A 146 -24.51 -6.88 10.54
CA LEU A 146 -25.28 -7.59 11.57
C LEU A 146 -26.78 -7.33 11.42
N ARG A 147 -27.38 -7.84 10.35
CA ARG A 147 -28.82 -7.76 10.08
C ARG A 147 -29.34 -9.11 9.63
N GLY A 148 -30.44 -9.57 10.21
CA GLY A 148 -31.11 -10.82 9.80
C GLY A 148 -30.25 -12.08 9.88
N GLY A 149 -29.30 -12.15 10.82
CA GLY A 149 -28.37 -13.29 10.97
C GLY A 149 -26.98 -13.08 10.34
N GLY A 150 -26.76 -11.98 9.62
CA GLY A 150 -25.47 -11.65 9.01
C GLY A 150 -25.56 -11.59 7.48
N ILE A 151 -25.17 -10.46 6.88
CA ILE A 151 -25.15 -10.24 5.43
C ILE A 151 -23.75 -9.77 5.03
N GLY A 152 -23.22 -10.27 3.91
CA GLY A 152 -21.92 -9.87 3.37
C GLY A 152 -20.84 -10.92 3.61
N ARG A 153 -19.58 -10.47 3.72
CA ARG A 153 -18.44 -11.35 3.97
C ARG A 153 -18.35 -11.65 5.46
N LEU A 154 -18.58 -12.91 5.84
CA LEU A 154 -18.42 -13.37 7.22
C LEU A 154 -16.93 -13.38 7.63
N PRO A 155 -16.61 -13.04 8.89
CA PRO A 155 -15.23 -13.10 9.39
C PRO A 155 -14.75 -14.54 9.56
N ASP A 156 -13.46 -14.80 9.32
CA ASP A 156 -12.83 -16.12 9.47
C ASP A 156 -12.14 -16.23 10.84
N PRO A 157 -12.33 -17.30 11.64
CA PRO A 157 -13.26 -18.42 11.42
C PRO A 157 -14.71 -18.03 11.77
N SER A 158 -15.62 -18.29 10.83
CA SER A 158 -17.05 -18.24 11.09
C SER A 158 -17.57 -19.66 11.29
N PRO A 159 -18.37 -19.92 12.35
CA PRO A 159 -18.89 -21.25 12.65
C PRO A 159 -20.10 -21.68 11.79
N VAL A 160 -20.45 -20.92 10.75
CA VAL A 160 -21.62 -21.14 9.88
C VAL A 160 -21.33 -22.06 8.70
#